data_AF-A0A0B2UDB5-F1
#
_entry.id   AF-A0A0B2UDB5-F1
#
_cell.length_a   1.000
_cell.length_b   1.000
_cell.length_c   1.000
_cell.angle_alpha   90.00
_cell.angle_beta   90.00
_cell.angle_gamma   90.00
#
_symmetry.space_group_name_H-M   'P 1'
#
loop_
_entity.id
_entity.type
_entity.pdbx_description
1 polymer ?
#
loop_
_entity_poly.entity_id
_entity_poly.type
_entity_poly.pdbx_seq_one_letter_code
_entity_poly.pdbx_strand_id
1 'polypeptide(L)'
;MKRVFEDITNVSRKNIKLTIHKSEHRRKLLRWLYEVVNDFEYSQVTFSIAVLILDRYVEMCGLDLTKYQLVGISALFLGAKLEEKHLRTVDDYVLVTSDSFLKQEILDKEVEMLKVLEFDMIMKLPHCLLREAQIEKMSERYSMKQRQEIFFCAFSYLIEKNSCKWNALQLYTKGIHEASNLLAGYEADIDFKFYLENNRIIKGIFMYSLYRLFDI
;
A
#
# COMPACT_ATOMS: atom_id res chain seq x y z
N MET A 1 16.94 5.37 12.90
CA MET A 1 17.46 6.19 11.78
C MET A 1 16.43 6.09 10.66
N LYS A 2 15.50 7.05 10.57
CA LYS A 2 14.40 7.04 9.56
C LYS A 2 15.04 7.11 8.17
N ARG A 3 14.68 6.20 7.26
CA ARG A 3 15.15 6.25 5.87
C ARG A 3 14.49 7.46 5.21
N VAL A 4 15.30 8.46 4.87
CA VAL A 4 14.87 9.65 4.14
C VAL A 4 14.57 9.22 2.70
N PHE A 5 13.39 9.57 2.19
CA PHE A 5 13.04 9.35 0.79
C PHE A 5 13.84 10.35 -0.07
N GLU A 6 14.86 9.88 -0.77
CA GLU A 6 15.67 10.71 -1.68
C GLU A 6 14.87 11.12 -2.92
N ASP A 7 14.98 12.39 -3.28
CA ASP A 7 14.22 13.01 -4.36
C ASP A 7 14.56 12.39 -5.74
N ILE A 8 13.51 11.98 -6.45
CA ILE A 8 13.57 11.13 -7.66
C ILE A 8 13.52 11.94 -8.97
N THR A 9 13.75 13.25 -8.91
CA THR A 9 13.45 14.26 -9.93
C THR A 9 14.28 14.20 -11.23
N ASN A 10 15.31 13.35 -11.34
CA ASN A 10 16.27 13.48 -12.45
C ASN A 10 16.45 12.19 -13.28
N VAL A 11 15.49 11.88 -14.16
CA VAL A 11 15.65 10.78 -15.14
C VAL A 11 15.16 11.17 -16.54
N SER A 12 16.09 11.12 -17.51
CA SER A 12 15.87 11.38 -18.94
C SER A 12 15.09 10.29 -19.67
N ARG A 13 14.26 10.71 -20.65
CA ARG A 13 13.20 9.95 -21.33
C ARG A 13 13.71 8.98 -22.41
N LYS A 14 13.44 7.68 -22.24
CA LYS A 14 13.25 6.69 -23.33
C LYS A 14 12.13 5.74 -22.92
N ASN A 15 11.18 5.44 -23.82
CA ASN A 15 9.88 4.85 -23.47
C ASN A 15 9.91 3.49 -22.75
N ILE A 16 10.93 2.64 -22.97
CA ILE A 16 11.12 1.40 -22.18
C ILE A 16 11.66 1.71 -20.77
N LYS A 17 12.59 2.68 -20.69
CA LYS A 17 13.08 3.22 -19.41
C LYS A 17 11.94 3.85 -18.62
N LEU A 18 11.04 4.60 -19.25
CA LEU A 18 9.91 5.24 -18.58
C LEU A 18 8.94 4.25 -17.95
N THR A 19 8.64 3.10 -18.59
CA THR A 19 7.79 2.06 -17.99
C THR A 19 8.46 1.38 -16.80
N ILE A 20 9.75 1.05 -16.90
CA ILE A 20 10.53 0.42 -15.81
C ILE A 20 10.71 1.41 -14.65
N HIS A 21 11.05 2.67 -14.96
CA HIS A 21 11.13 3.73 -13.95
C HIS A 21 9.75 4.00 -13.34
N LYS A 22 8.65 3.96 -14.10
CA LYS A 22 7.29 4.09 -13.56
C LYS A 22 6.98 2.98 -12.55
N SER A 23 7.34 1.72 -12.81
CA SER A 23 7.16 0.64 -11.83
C SER A 23 8.06 0.78 -10.60
N GLU A 24 9.30 1.23 -10.78
CA GLU A 24 10.26 1.44 -9.68
C GLU A 24 9.88 2.62 -8.78
N HIS A 25 9.52 3.76 -9.36
CA HIS A 25 9.06 4.93 -8.61
C HIS A 25 7.74 4.64 -7.91
N ARG A 26 6.82 3.92 -8.55
CA ARG A 26 5.58 3.44 -7.90
C ARG A 26 5.91 2.57 -6.71
N ARG A 27 6.76 1.55 -6.87
CA ARG A 27 7.18 0.68 -5.76
C ARG A 27 7.77 1.48 -4.59
N LYS A 28 8.71 2.39 -4.86
CA LYS A 28 9.30 3.24 -3.82
C LYS A 28 8.23 4.08 -3.09
N LEU A 29 7.33 4.71 -3.84
CA LEU A 29 6.25 5.51 -3.26
C LEU A 29 5.29 4.65 -2.44
N LEU A 30 4.88 3.49 -2.94
CA LEU A 30 3.95 2.60 -2.24
C LEU A 30 4.52 2.06 -0.94
N ARG A 31 5.81 1.69 -0.93
CA ARG A 31 6.48 1.25 0.31
C ARG A 31 6.54 2.36 1.34
N TRP A 32 6.88 3.57 0.91
CA TRP A 32 6.85 4.73 1.79
C TRP A 32 5.44 5.02 2.31
N LEU A 33 4.41 5.01 1.45
CA LEU A 33 3.01 5.17 1.88
C LEU A 33 2.57 4.09 2.87
N TYR A 34 3.03 2.85 2.69
CA TYR A 34 2.76 1.76 3.64
C TYR A 34 3.39 2.04 5.01
N GLU A 35 4.62 2.54 5.05
CA GLU A 35 5.26 2.99 6.29
C GLU A 35 4.47 4.13 6.95
N VAL A 36 4.04 5.13 6.18
CA VAL A 36 3.19 6.24 6.67
C VAL A 36 1.86 5.75 7.25
N VAL A 37 1.20 4.79 6.60
CA VAL A 37 -0.04 4.18 7.09
C VAL A 37 0.18 3.51 8.45
N ASN A 38 1.31 2.81 8.62
CA ASN A 38 1.65 2.19 9.90
C ASN A 38 1.97 3.24 10.98
N ASP A 39 2.72 4.29 10.64
CA ASP A 39 3.05 5.41 11.55
C ASP A 39 1.80 6.19 11.99
N PHE A 40 0.82 6.36 11.09
CA PHE A 40 -0.46 7.00 11.40
C PHE A 40 -1.43 6.10 12.14
N GLU A 41 -1.08 4.82 12.29
CA GLU A 41 -1.89 3.77 12.91
C GLU A 41 -3.18 3.41 12.15
N TYR A 42 -3.20 3.68 10.85
CA TYR A 42 -4.31 3.38 9.95
C TYR A 42 -4.42 1.89 9.61
N SER A 43 -5.57 1.53 9.08
CA SER A 43 -5.88 0.20 8.53
C SER A 43 -5.11 -0.05 7.24
N GLN A 44 -4.75 -1.31 6.98
CA GLN A 44 -4.19 -1.71 5.68
C GLN A 44 -5.20 -1.58 4.53
N VAL A 45 -6.49 -1.49 4.87
CA VAL A 45 -7.55 -1.12 3.93
C VAL A 45 -7.31 0.30 3.40
N THR A 46 -6.97 1.26 4.27
CA THR A 46 -6.67 2.65 3.89
C THR A 46 -5.52 2.75 2.90
N PHE A 47 -4.44 2.01 3.13
CA PHE A 47 -3.35 1.88 2.15
C PHE A 47 -3.88 1.41 0.79
N SER A 48 -4.67 0.35 0.79
CA SER A 48 -5.22 -0.23 -0.43
C SER A 48 -6.11 0.73 -1.21
N ILE A 49 -6.96 1.49 -0.51
CA ILE A 49 -7.79 2.55 -1.11
C ILE A 49 -6.89 3.61 -1.74
N ALA A 50 -5.89 4.09 -0.99
CA ALA A 50 -4.96 5.11 -1.44
C ALA A 50 -4.22 4.70 -2.72
N VAL A 51 -3.72 3.46 -2.81
CA VAL A 51 -3.00 2.99 -3.99
C VAL A 51 -3.88 2.96 -5.23
N LEU A 52 -5.12 2.51 -5.09
CA LEU A 52 -6.00 2.42 -6.25
C LEU A 52 -6.52 3.80 -6.69
N ILE A 53 -6.74 4.74 -5.76
CA ILE A 53 -7.00 6.16 -6.09
C ILE A 53 -5.80 6.72 -6.85
N LEU A 54 -4.58 6.51 -6.33
CA LEU A 54 -3.33 6.95 -6.94
C LEU A 54 -3.18 6.40 -8.37
N ASP A 55 -3.35 5.09 -8.55
CA ASP A 55 -3.18 4.45 -9.85
C ASP A 55 -4.21 4.94 -10.87
N ARG A 56 -5.49 5.06 -10.49
CA ARG A 56 -6.55 5.60 -11.37
C ARG A 56 -6.26 7.04 -11.78
N TYR A 57 -5.87 7.87 -10.81
CA TYR A 57 -5.53 9.27 -11.08
C TYR A 57 -4.33 9.39 -12.03
N VAL A 58 -3.27 8.62 -11.80
CA VAL A 58 -2.06 8.61 -12.66
C VAL A 58 -2.36 8.05 -14.06
N GLU A 59 -3.32 7.15 -14.18
CA GLU A 59 -3.80 6.65 -15.48
C GLU A 59 -4.51 7.76 -16.28
N MET A 60 -5.31 8.60 -15.64
CA MET A 60 -6.04 9.70 -16.31
C MET A 60 -5.16 10.93 -16.60
N CYS A 61 -4.30 11.32 -15.67
CA CYS A 61 -3.50 12.56 -15.78
C CYS A 61 -2.09 12.35 -16.35
N GLY A 62 -1.62 11.10 -16.41
CA GLY A 62 -0.21 10.81 -16.65
C GLY A 62 0.65 11.01 -15.40
N LEU A 63 1.91 10.53 -15.47
CA LEU A 63 2.84 10.59 -14.34
C LEU A 63 3.80 11.77 -14.48
N ASP A 64 3.68 12.73 -13.56
CA ASP A 64 4.72 13.72 -13.28
C ASP A 64 5.52 13.28 -12.05
N LEU A 65 6.77 12.82 -12.28
CA LEU A 65 7.65 12.34 -11.21
C LEU A 65 7.97 13.43 -10.18
N THR A 66 7.99 14.70 -10.58
CA THR A 66 8.32 15.82 -9.68
C THR A 66 7.27 16.05 -8.60
N LYS A 67 6.01 15.65 -8.88
CA LYS A 67 4.87 15.81 -7.96
C LYS A 67 4.37 14.48 -7.43
N TYR A 68 5.10 13.38 -7.64
CA TYR A 68 4.57 12.05 -7.38
C TYR A 68 4.34 11.78 -5.89
N GLN A 69 5.20 12.31 -5.01
CA GLN A 69 5.00 12.24 -3.57
C GLN A 69 3.76 13.03 -3.12
N LEU A 70 3.53 14.23 -3.69
CA LEU A 70 2.33 15.04 -3.42
C LEU A 70 1.05 14.29 -3.84
N VAL A 71 1.05 13.69 -5.03
CA VAL A 71 -0.09 12.87 -5.50
C VAL A 71 -0.29 11.67 -4.57
N GLY A 72 0.78 10.99 -4.17
CA GLY A 72 0.71 9.84 -3.25
C GLY A 72 0.14 10.19 -1.88
N ILE A 73 0.61 11.28 -1.28
CA ILE A 73 0.17 11.69 0.06
C ILE A 73 -1.26 12.25 0.04
N SER A 74 -1.67 12.95 -1.02
CA SER A 74 -3.07 13.36 -1.23
C SER A 74 -3.99 12.17 -1.50
N ALA A 75 -3.53 11.15 -2.24
CA ALA A 75 -4.27 9.90 -2.42
C ALA A 75 -4.48 9.17 -1.08
N LEU A 76 -3.46 9.17 -0.21
CA LEU A 76 -3.57 8.61 1.14
C LEU A 76 -4.54 9.40 2.00
N PHE A 77 -4.51 10.73 1.94
CA PHE A 77 -5.45 11.57 2.67
C PHE A 77 -6.91 11.31 2.26
N LEU A 78 -7.15 11.17 0.94
CA LEU A 78 -8.46 10.76 0.41
C LEU A 78 -8.86 9.36 0.87
N GLY A 79 -7.95 8.39 0.78
CA GLY A 79 -8.20 7.02 1.23
C GLY A 79 -8.55 6.95 2.72
N ALA A 80 -7.85 7.74 3.55
CA ALA A 80 -8.12 7.82 4.98
C ALA A 80 -9.51 8.38 5.23
N LYS A 81 -9.95 9.43 4.52
CA LYS A 81 -11.31 9.99 4.67
C LYS A 81 -12.43 9.00 4.34
N LEU A 82 -12.14 7.98 3.53
CA LEU A 82 -13.12 6.96 3.14
C LEU A 82 -13.23 5.81 4.15
N GLU A 83 -12.15 5.48 4.86
CA GLU A 83 -12.07 4.27 5.71
C GLU A 83 -11.91 4.57 7.20
N GLU A 84 -11.15 5.60 7.56
CA GLU A 84 -10.72 5.81 8.94
C GLU A 84 -11.77 6.54 9.77
N LYS A 85 -12.07 5.98 10.95
CA LYS A 85 -12.90 6.66 11.95
C LYS A 85 -12.18 7.88 12.56
N HIS A 86 -10.86 7.79 12.72
CA HIS A 86 -10.04 8.80 13.37
C HIS A 86 -8.95 9.29 12.42
N LEU A 87 -9.24 10.41 11.77
CA LEU A 87 -8.34 11.05 10.83
C LEU A 87 -7.23 11.84 11.54
N ARG A 88 -6.05 11.85 10.91
CA ARG A 88 -4.93 12.72 11.28
C ARG A 88 -5.17 14.09 10.65
N THR A 89 -4.56 15.11 11.23
CA THR A 89 -4.67 16.47 10.73
C THR A 89 -3.84 16.62 9.45
N VAL A 90 -4.18 17.58 8.58
CA VAL A 90 -3.37 17.84 7.37
C VAL A 90 -1.93 18.22 7.74
N ASP A 91 -1.74 18.83 8.91
CA ASP A 91 -0.42 19.21 9.41
C ASP A 91 0.47 17.97 9.71
N ASP A 92 -0.13 16.83 10.10
CA ASP A 92 0.59 15.56 10.22
C ASP A 92 1.08 15.05 8.85
N TYR A 93 0.30 15.27 7.78
CA TYR A 93 0.70 14.91 6.42
C TYR A 93 1.82 15.83 5.90
N VAL A 94 1.78 17.12 6.23
CA VAL A 94 2.89 18.05 5.93
C VAL A 94 4.18 17.56 6.62
N LEU A 95 4.09 17.24 7.91
CA LEU A 95 5.22 16.77 8.70
C LEU A 95 5.81 15.46 8.17
N VAL A 96 4.99 14.49 7.76
CA VAL A 96 5.49 13.20 7.24
C VAL A 96 6.19 13.35 5.90
N THR A 97 5.88 14.40 5.13
CA THR A 97 6.63 14.79 3.93
C THR A 97 7.88 15.61 4.23
N SER A 98 8.28 15.75 5.49
CA SER A 98 9.42 16.59 5.91
C SER A 98 9.28 18.04 5.41
N ASP A 99 8.06 18.57 5.49
CA ASP A 99 7.70 19.94 5.06
C ASP A 99 7.98 20.22 3.57
N SER A 100 8.05 19.17 2.74
CA SER A 100 8.25 19.30 1.29
C SER A 100 7.07 19.98 0.58
N PHE A 101 5.89 19.98 1.21
CA PHE A 101 4.67 20.58 0.67
C PHE A 101 3.94 21.40 1.74
N LEU A 102 3.31 22.47 1.31
CA LEU A 102 2.41 23.25 2.13
C LEU A 102 1.06 22.55 2.28
N LYS A 103 0.38 22.81 3.41
CA LYS A 103 -0.99 22.36 3.65
C LYS A 103 -1.93 22.65 2.48
N GLN A 104 -1.83 23.83 1.89
CA GLN A 104 -2.68 24.22 0.76
C GLN A 104 -2.42 23.36 -0.49
N GLU A 105 -1.18 22.96 -0.74
CA GLU A 105 -0.84 22.13 -1.91
C GLU A 105 -1.47 20.74 -1.79
N ILE A 106 -1.49 20.16 -0.58
CA ILE A 106 -2.13 18.86 -0.32
C ILE A 106 -3.65 18.97 -0.55
N LEU A 107 -4.27 20.05 -0.07
CA LEU A 107 -5.71 20.30 -0.21
C LEU A 107 -6.11 20.60 -1.66
N ASP A 108 -5.34 21.42 -2.36
CA ASP A 108 -5.58 21.72 -3.78
C ASP A 108 -5.46 20.45 -4.62
N LYS A 109 -4.45 19.62 -4.33
CA LYS A 109 -4.28 18.34 -5.01
C LYS A 109 -5.43 17.38 -4.71
N GLU A 110 -5.93 17.33 -3.48
CA GLU A 110 -7.13 16.56 -3.13
C GLU A 110 -8.33 16.97 -3.99
N VAL A 111 -8.62 18.27 -4.08
CA VAL A 111 -9.74 18.79 -4.87
C VAL A 111 -9.58 18.47 -6.36
N GLU A 112 -8.35 18.62 -6.89
CA GLU A 112 -8.03 18.25 -8.27
C GLU A 112 -8.27 16.76 -8.52
N MET A 113 -7.79 15.89 -7.63
CA MET A 113 -7.97 14.44 -7.74
C MET A 113 -9.45 14.04 -7.75
N LEU A 114 -10.25 14.62 -6.85
CA LEU A 114 -11.70 14.37 -6.81
C LEU A 114 -12.40 14.78 -8.10
N LYS A 115 -12.01 15.92 -8.69
CA LYS A 115 -12.56 16.40 -9.97
C LYS A 115 -12.18 15.49 -11.13
N VAL A 116 -10.91 15.07 -11.21
CA VAL A 116 -10.42 14.17 -12.25
C VAL A 116 -11.13 12.81 -12.17
N LEU A 117 -11.34 12.30 -10.97
CA LEU A 117 -12.03 11.03 -10.73
C LEU A 117 -13.55 11.17 -10.78
N GLU A 118 -14.10 12.35 -11.11
CA GLU A 118 -15.54 12.62 -11.18
C GLU A 118 -16.29 12.23 -9.89
N PHE A 119 -15.62 12.31 -8.74
CA PHE A 119 -16.12 11.82 -7.44
C PHE A 119 -16.50 10.32 -7.43
N ASP A 120 -16.11 9.55 -8.45
CA ASP A 120 -16.27 8.10 -8.49
C ASP A 120 -15.19 7.40 -7.65
N MET A 121 -15.36 7.52 -6.34
CA MET A 121 -14.47 6.93 -5.34
C MET A 121 -14.93 5.52 -4.92
N ILE A 122 -16.02 5.00 -5.49
CA ILE A 122 -16.59 3.70 -5.13
C ILE A 122 -15.68 2.60 -5.67
N MET A 123 -14.82 2.12 -4.79
CA MET A 123 -13.91 1.06 -5.11
C MET A 123 -14.28 -0.17 -4.30
N LYS A 124 -14.77 -1.19 -5.00
CA LYS A 124 -15.03 -2.49 -4.37
C LYS A 124 -13.71 -3.13 -4.02
N LEU A 125 -13.18 -2.79 -2.85
CA LEU A 125 -11.99 -3.43 -2.36
C LEU A 125 -12.29 -4.91 -2.06
N PRO A 126 -11.32 -5.80 -2.29
CA PRO A 126 -11.38 -7.20 -1.92
C PRO A 126 -11.67 -7.46 -0.45
N HIS A 127 -11.41 -6.50 0.43
CA HIS A 127 -11.79 -6.63 1.84
C HIS A 127 -13.32 -6.69 2.02
N CYS A 128 -14.10 -6.00 1.18
CA CYS A 128 -15.56 -6.09 1.20
C CYS A 128 -16.04 -7.49 0.77
N LEU A 129 -15.17 -8.25 0.09
CA LEU A 129 -15.39 -9.65 -0.29
C LEU A 129 -14.83 -10.63 0.74
N LEU A 130 -14.10 -10.18 1.77
CA LEU A 130 -13.65 -11.03 2.87
C LEU A 130 -14.86 -11.54 3.63
N ARG A 131 -15.19 -12.80 3.38
CA ARG A 131 -16.04 -13.57 4.28
C ARG A 131 -15.15 -14.15 5.37
N GLU A 132 -15.51 -13.89 6.63
CA GLU A 132 -14.82 -14.43 7.82
C GLU A 132 -14.61 -15.94 7.70
N ALA A 133 -15.60 -16.66 7.16
CA ALA A 133 -15.54 -18.10 6.89
C ALA A 133 -14.37 -18.58 6.00
N GLN A 134 -13.75 -17.72 5.17
CA GLN A 134 -12.56 -18.10 4.38
C GLN A 134 -11.27 -17.91 5.18
N ILE A 135 -11.24 -16.93 6.08
CA ILE A 135 -10.12 -16.67 6.99
C ILE A 135 -10.10 -17.73 8.11
N GLU A 136 -11.27 -18.15 8.58
CA GLU A 136 -11.43 -19.23 9.56
C GLU A 136 -10.85 -20.56 9.07
N LYS A 137 -10.96 -20.84 7.77
CA LYS A 137 -10.39 -22.05 7.14
C LYS A 137 -8.86 -22.05 7.06
N MET A 138 -8.21 -20.90 7.25
CA MET A 138 -6.75 -20.85 7.30
C MET A 138 -6.23 -21.43 8.62
N SER A 139 -4.92 -21.68 8.69
CA SER A 139 -4.25 -22.36 9.82
C SER A 139 -4.73 -21.91 11.21
N GLU A 140 -5.21 -22.87 12.01
CA GLU A 140 -5.74 -22.64 13.36
C GLU A 140 -4.71 -22.06 14.35
N ARG A 141 -3.42 -22.19 14.03
CA ARG A 141 -2.29 -21.75 14.85
C ARG A 141 -2.30 -20.24 15.13
N TYR A 142 -2.87 -19.44 14.24
CA TYR A 142 -2.83 -17.98 14.32
C TYR A 142 -4.20 -17.42 14.71
N SER A 143 -4.23 -16.30 15.43
CA SER A 143 -5.48 -15.63 15.78
C SER A 143 -6.20 -15.09 14.53
N MET A 144 -7.51 -14.91 14.60
CA MET A 144 -8.29 -14.35 13.48
C MET A 144 -7.72 -13.01 13.00
N LYS A 145 -7.31 -12.16 13.95
CA LYS A 145 -6.68 -10.87 13.65
C LYS A 145 -5.35 -11.04 12.89
N GLN A 146 -4.50 -11.98 13.30
CA GLN A 146 -3.24 -12.25 12.59
C GLN A 146 -3.48 -12.75 11.16
N ARG A 147 -4.46 -13.64 10.96
CA ARG A 147 -4.81 -14.14 9.63
C ARG A 147 -5.36 -13.04 8.72
N GLN A 148 -6.20 -12.16 9.26
CA GLN A 148 -6.68 -10.96 8.56
C GLN A 148 -5.52 -10.06 8.12
N GLU A 149 -4.60 -9.75 9.02
CA GLU A 149 -3.44 -8.90 8.72
C GLU A 149 -2.50 -9.54 7.68
N ILE A 150 -2.30 -10.86 7.74
CA ILE A 150 -1.54 -11.59 6.72
C ILE A 150 -2.22 -11.49 5.35
N PHE A 151 -3.54 -11.65 5.30
CA PHE A 151 -4.30 -11.45 4.07
C PHE A 151 -4.13 -10.02 3.54
N PHE A 152 -4.21 -9.01 4.39
CA PHE A 152 -4.00 -7.62 3.98
C PHE A 152 -2.58 -7.35 3.49
N CYS A 153 -1.56 -7.95 4.11
CA CYS A 153 -0.18 -7.84 3.63
C CYS A 153 -0.01 -8.51 2.27
N ALA A 154 -0.60 -9.69 2.07
CA ALA A 154 -0.60 -10.37 0.78
C ALA A 154 -1.31 -9.52 -0.28
N PHE A 155 -2.40 -8.86 0.10
CA PHE A 155 -3.14 -7.97 -0.76
C PHE A 155 -2.33 -6.74 -1.17
N SER A 156 -1.68 -6.06 -0.22
CA SER A 156 -0.77 -4.94 -0.47
C SER A 156 0.39 -5.32 -1.39
N TYR A 157 0.98 -6.49 -1.17
CA TYR A 157 2.01 -7.09 -2.03
C TYR A 157 1.53 -7.30 -3.47
N LEU A 158 0.33 -7.86 -3.65
CA LEU A 158 -0.22 -8.11 -4.98
C LEU A 158 -0.58 -6.82 -5.73
N ILE A 159 -1.06 -5.80 -5.01
CA ILE A 159 -1.29 -4.45 -5.55
C ILE A 159 0.03 -3.80 -5.98
N GLU A 160 1.11 -3.96 -5.23
CA GLU A 160 2.43 -3.47 -5.62
C GLU A 160 2.88 -4.09 -6.95
N LYS A 161 2.74 -5.42 -7.09
CA LYS A 161 3.17 -6.13 -8.30
C LYS A 161 2.26 -5.92 -9.51
N ASN A 162 0.96 -5.69 -9.32
CA ASN A 162 -0.01 -5.64 -10.41
C ASN A 162 -0.79 -4.31 -10.44
N SER A 163 -0.23 -3.29 -11.09
CA SER A 163 -0.93 -2.02 -11.35
C SER A 163 -2.17 -2.24 -12.23
N CYS A 164 -3.38 -2.06 -11.69
CA CYS A 164 -4.70 -2.07 -12.35
C CYS A 164 -5.06 -3.26 -13.30
N LYS A 165 -4.19 -4.26 -13.48
CA LYS A 165 -4.43 -5.38 -14.40
C LYS A 165 -5.42 -6.40 -13.86
N TRP A 166 -5.48 -6.54 -12.54
CA TRP A 166 -6.30 -7.55 -11.90
C TRP A 166 -7.57 -6.93 -11.36
N ASN A 167 -8.70 -7.60 -11.61
CA ASN A 167 -9.95 -7.23 -10.98
C ASN A 167 -9.96 -7.61 -9.49
N ALA A 168 -10.90 -7.04 -8.73
CA ALA A 168 -11.02 -7.26 -7.28
C ALA A 168 -11.10 -8.76 -6.90
N LEU A 169 -11.79 -9.59 -7.69
CA LEU A 169 -11.91 -11.02 -7.42
C LEU A 169 -10.59 -11.77 -7.64
N GLN A 170 -9.83 -11.42 -8.67
CA GLN A 170 -8.50 -11.99 -8.93
C GLN A 170 -7.54 -11.64 -7.80
N LEU A 171 -7.51 -10.38 -7.36
CA LEU A 171 -6.67 -10.00 -6.22
C LEU A 171 -7.13 -10.69 -4.93
N TYR A 172 -8.44 -10.83 -4.71
CA TYR A 172 -8.99 -11.54 -3.55
C TYR A 172 -8.55 -13.01 -3.49
N THR A 173 -8.80 -13.75 -4.58
CA THR A 173 -8.50 -15.19 -4.66
C THR A 173 -7.00 -15.46 -4.56
N LYS A 174 -6.17 -14.63 -5.20
CA LYS A 174 -4.71 -14.71 -5.08
C LYS A 174 -4.23 -14.29 -3.70
N GLY A 175 -4.81 -13.27 -3.09
CA GLY A 175 -4.48 -12.84 -1.72
C GLY A 175 -4.74 -13.95 -0.70
N ILE A 176 -5.87 -14.65 -0.80
CA ILE A 176 -6.16 -15.83 0.03
C ILE A 176 -5.13 -16.92 -0.20
N HIS A 177 -4.78 -17.19 -1.46
CA HIS A 177 -3.82 -18.23 -1.80
C HIS A 177 -2.44 -17.94 -1.19
N GLU A 178 -1.91 -16.73 -1.38
CA GLU A 178 -0.61 -16.32 -0.84
C GLU A 178 -0.62 -16.32 0.71
N ALA A 179 -1.69 -15.83 1.33
CA ALA A 179 -1.85 -15.89 2.77
C ALA A 179 -1.88 -17.33 3.30
N SER A 180 -2.60 -18.23 2.60
CA SER A 180 -2.70 -19.64 2.98
C SER A 180 -1.37 -20.37 2.82
N ASN A 181 -0.62 -20.07 1.75
CA ASN A 181 0.71 -20.62 1.54
C ASN A 181 1.68 -20.20 2.65
N LEU A 182 1.70 -18.91 2.99
CA LEU A 182 2.54 -18.42 4.09
C LEU A 182 2.20 -19.12 5.42
N LEU A 183 0.90 -19.28 5.70
CA LEU A 183 0.40 -19.93 6.91
C LEU A 183 0.66 -21.45 6.93
N ALA A 184 0.81 -22.08 5.76
CA ALA A 184 1.20 -23.48 5.60
C ALA A 184 2.73 -23.68 5.71
N GLY A 185 3.52 -22.61 5.82
CA GLY A 185 4.97 -22.66 6.01
C GLY A 185 5.79 -22.49 4.73
N TYR A 186 5.17 -22.11 3.61
CA TYR A 186 5.91 -21.74 2.41
C TYR A 186 6.62 -20.39 2.58
N GLU A 187 7.79 -20.25 1.95
CA GLU A 187 8.57 -19.02 2.03
C GLU A 187 7.95 -17.88 1.20
N ALA A 188 7.88 -16.70 1.82
CA ALA A 188 7.54 -15.46 1.14
C ALA A 188 8.76 -14.88 0.38
N ASP A 189 8.48 -14.31 -0.79
CA ASP A 189 9.42 -13.47 -1.55
C ASP A 189 9.80 -12.19 -0.78
N ILE A 190 10.93 -11.57 -1.14
CA ILE A 190 11.49 -10.35 -0.53
C ILE A 190 10.47 -9.22 -0.50
N ASP A 191 9.72 -9.04 -1.60
CA ASP A 191 8.70 -8.00 -1.70
C ASP A 191 7.52 -8.26 -0.75
N PHE A 192 7.11 -9.51 -0.55
CA PHE A 192 6.04 -9.85 0.38
C PHE A 192 6.54 -9.74 1.84
N LYS A 193 7.77 -10.17 2.12
CA LYS A 193 8.43 -10.00 3.42
C LYS A 193 8.47 -8.55 3.88
N PHE A 194 8.70 -7.59 2.97
CA PHE A 194 8.63 -6.16 3.30
C PHE A 194 7.32 -5.78 3.98
N TYR A 195 6.17 -6.21 3.45
CA TYR A 195 4.86 -5.89 4.02
C TYR A 195 4.62 -6.57 5.36
N LEU A 196 5.07 -7.82 5.51
CA LEU A 196 4.95 -8.60 6.75
C LEU A 196 5.79 -7.99 7.88
N GLU A 197 7.03 -7.57 7.60
CA GLU A 197 7.97 -7.01 8.59
C GLU A 197 7.57 -5.60 9.04
N ASN A 198 6.93 -4.83 8.16
CA ASN A 198 6.47 -3.49 8.46
C ASN A 198 5.04 -3.45 9.02
N ASN A 199 4.33 -4.58 9.10
CA ASN A 199 3.00 -4.63 9.72
C ASN A 199 3.08 -4.68 11.25
N ARG A 200 2.49 -3.70 11.92
CA ARG A 200 2.50 -3.55 13.39
C ARG A 200 1.99 -4.74 14.21
N ILE A 201 1.06 -5.54 13.68
CA ILE A 201 0.41 -6.66 14.42
C ILE A 201 1.17 -7.97 14.26
N ILE A 202 1.73 -8.21 13.07
CA ILE A 202 2.37 -9.50 12.73
C ILE A 202 3.90 -9.43 12.71
N LYS A 203 4.48 -8.25 12.87
CA LYS A 203 5.94 -8.07 13.03
C LYS A 203 6.45 -8.96 14.16
N GLY A 204 7.37 -9.86 13.83
CA GLY A 204 7.97 -10.82 14.76
C GLY A 204 7.42 -12.25 14.68
N ILE A 205 6.22 -12.46 14.12
CA ILE A 205 5.65 -13.82 13.96
C ILE A 205 6.53 -14.68 13.05
N PHE A 206 7.05 -14.06 11.98
CA PHE A 206 7.88 -14.73 10.98
C PHE A 206 9.39 -14.52 11.18
N MET A 207 9.82 -13.79 12.23
CA MET A 207 11.25 -13.57 12.52
C MET A 207 11.97 -14.87 12.92
N TYR A 208 11.28 -15.81 13.57
CA TYR A 208 11.89 -17.06 14.02
C TYR A 208 12.10 -18.11 12.91
N SER A 209 11.55 -17.91 11.71
CA SER A 209 11.87 -18.76 10.56
C SER A 209 13.23 -18.44 9.93
N LEU A 210 13.84 -17.30 10.28
CA LEU A 210 15.10 -16.83 9.70
C LEU A 210 16.34 -17.27 10.49
N TYR A 211 16.23 -17.52 11.81
CA TYR A 211 17.38 -17.97 12.60
C TYR A 211 17.77 -19.44 12.37
N ARG A 212 16.92 -20.25 11.73
CA ARG A 212 17.31 -21.62 11.31
C ARG A 212 18.21 -21.67 10.07
N LEU A 213 18.41 -20.56 9.36
CA LEU A 213 19.27 -20.51 8.18
C LEU A 213 20.70 -20.00 8.47
N PHE A 214 20.99 -19.58 9.71
CA PHE A 214 22.32 -19.12 10.13
C PHE A 214 22.99 -20.01 11.20
N ASP A 215 22.37 -21.14 11.56
CA ASP A 215 22.90 -22.13 12.52
C ASP A 215 23.23 -23.50 11.85
N ILE A 216 23.75 -23.49 10.61
CA ILE A 216 24.41 -24.66 9.99
C ILE A 216 25.70 -24.22 9.29
#